data_AF-A0A6A0B5D2-F1
#
_entry.id   AF-A0A6A0B5D2-F1
#
_cell.length_a   1.000
_cell.length_b   1.000
_cell.length_c   1.000
_cell.angle_alpha   90.00
_cell.angle_beta   90.00
_cell.angle_gamma   90.00
#
_symmetry.space_group_name_H-M   'P 1'
#
loop_
_entity.id
_entity.type
_entity.pdbx_description
1 polymer ?
#
loop_
_entity_poly.entity_id
_entity_poly.type
_entity_poly.pdbx_seq_one_letter_code
_entity_poly.pdbx_strand_id
1 'polypeptide(L)'
;MDGTVNGFNRNPTASPYPSLEEAGKAANMPKGRKAVAEWWGDLDPVTRGILLRERGDELRAAGITAPLYNWKSPDPGSGPFNVEDMTPRDAWLHSQAVAIAAAGDFIGETGASRNMLQYLSGTGETLNLDVDRMLHDDTDFRSGIEQEHLVDNQDAWRQKALDEYNRAGGDKTVIIPVESAAKHRTLRSDEWFHAVGSHAQNVSGMVTVTPSAHGGEPKISLDYQVNVWDRYNWDKGKATEFPGGVTIEDEDMGRLHAVGLAQEFDMRGSSSTYTHDLNGHTAPTVTPGDPGREGTRGDVSRGEEENR
;
A
#
# COMPACT_ATOMS: atom_id res chain seq x y z
N MET A 1 52.94 -36.96 1.35
CA MET A 1 51.56 -37.28 1.76
C MET A 1 51.48 -36.88 3.22
N ASP A 2 51.43 -35.59 3.59
CA ASP A 2 50.36 -34.62 3.27
C ASP A 2 48.99 -35.30 3.36
N GLY A 3 48.32 -35.05 4.47
CA GLY A 3 46.93 -35.44 4.74
C GLY A 3 46.24 -34.31 5.50
N THR A 4 46.34 -33.07 4.98
CA THR A 4 45.40 -32.01 5.35
C THR A 4 44.08 -32.25 4.64
N VAL A 5 43.08 -32.76 5.35
CA VAL A 5 41.67 -32.68 4.92
C VAL A 5 40.90 -31.97 6.02
N ASN A 6 40.68 -30.68 5.75
CA ASN A 6 39.67 -29.78 6.29
C ASN A 6 39.63 -29.60 7.80
N GLY A 7 40.45 -28.62 8.23
CA GLY A 7 40.27 -27.90 9.48
C GLY A 7 38.84 -27.34 9.59
N PHE A 8 38.01 -28.04 10.37
CA PHE A 8 36.94 -27.40 11.11
C PHE A 8 37.60 -26.56 12.20
N ASN A 9 38.04 -25.36 11.82
CA ASN A 9 38.34 -24.30 12.77
C ASN A 9 37.00 -23.88 13.37
N ARG A 10 36.55 -24.61 14.40
CA ARG A 10 35.40 -24.25 15.24
C ARG A 10 35.80 -23.06 16.11
N ASN A 11 35.92 -21.89 15.49
CA ASN A 11 35.50 -20.66 16.14
C ASN A 11 34.04 -20.47 15.75
N PRO A 12 33.06 -20.94 16.55
CA PRO A 12 31.72 -20.43 16.40
C PRO A 12 31.83 -18.94 16.76
N THR A 13 31.86 -18.07 15.75
CA THR A 13 31.29 -16.75 15.96
C THR A 13 29.91 -17.02 16.53
N ALA A 14 29.70 -16.64 17.80
CA ALA A 14 28.41 -16.79 18.45
C ALA A 14 27.38 -16.20 17.48
N SER A 15 26.38 -17.01 17.11
CA SER A 15 25.29 -16.57 16.24
C SER A 15 24.81 -15.20 16.71
N PRO A 16 24.71 -14.18 15.83
CA PRO A 16 24.25 -12.87 16.26
C PRO A 16 22.80 -12.92 16.76
N TYR A 17 22.06 -13.96 16.38
CA TYR A 17 20.67 -14.17 16.74
C TYR A 17 20.48 -14.63 18.20
N PRO A 18 19.34 -14.30 18.83
CA PRO A 18 19.04 -14.70 20.21
C PRO A 18 19.05 -16.23 20.45
N SER A 19 18.78 -17.03 19.40
CA SER A 19 18.79 -18.49 19.47
C SER A 19 19.08 -19.13 18.10
N LEU A 20 19.35 -20.44 18.10
CA LEU A 20 19.45 -21.22 16.86
C LEU A 20 18.11 -21.33 16.11
N GLU A 21 16.99 -21.35 16.85
CA GLU A 21 15.65 -21.35 16.26
C GLU A 21 15.42 -20.05 15.49
N GLU A 22 15.76 -18.91 16.09
CA GLU A 22 15.64 -17.60 15.44
C GLU A 22 16.56 -17.45 14.24
N ALA A 23 17.79 -17.99 14.31
CA ALA A 23 18.67 -18.06 13.14
C ALA A 23 18.04 -18.89 12.00
N GLY A 24 17.37 -20.00 12.33
CA GLY A 24 16.64 -20.82 11.37
C GLY A 24 15.45 -20.09 10.75
N LYS A 25 14.65 -19.36 11.53
CA LYS A 25 13.54 -18.55 11.00
C LYS A 25 14.07 -17.43 10.10
N ALA A 26 15.11 -16.72 10.53
CA ALA A 26 15.73 -15.62 9.79
C ALA A 26 16.29 -16.04 8.42
N ALA A 27 16.76 -17.28 8.29
CA ALA A 27 17.26 -17.83 7.03
C ALA A 27 16.16 -18.21 6.03
N ASN A 28 14.93 -18.43 6.48
CA ASN A 28 13.82 -18.98 5.70
C ASN A 28 12.78 -17.92 5.31
N MET A 29 13.22 -16.78 4.76
CA MET A 29 12.30 -15.77 4.24
C MET A 29 11.44 -16.33 3.10
N PRO A 30 10.11 -16.25 3.17
CA PRO A 30 9.22 -16.74 2.13
C PRO A 30 9.21 -15.83 0.90
N LYS A 31 8.51 -16.24 -0.16
CA LYS A 31 8.23 -15.41 -1.33
C LYS A 31 6.84 -14.78 -1.22
N GLY A 32 6.70 -13.59 -1.78
CA GLY A 32 5.43 -12.85 -1.84
C GLY A 32 5.25 -11.89 -0.66
N ARG A 33 4.84 -10.66 -0.96
CA ARG A 33 4.84 -9.54 0.01
C ARG A 33 4.08 -9.84 1.29
N LYS A 34 2.88 -10.45 1.20
CA LYS A 34 2.07 -10.82 2.37
C LYS A 34 2.77 -11.85 3.25
N ALA A 35 3.27 -12.94 2.66
CA ALA A 35 3.97 -13.98 3.41
C ALA A 35 5.26 -13.43 4.06
N VAL A 36 5.94 -12.48 3.40
CA VAL A 36 7.11 -11.78 3.96
C VAL A 36 6.71 -10.93 5.17
N ALA A 37 5.60 -10.19 5.11
CA ALA A 37 5.10 -9.42 6.26
C ALA A 37 4.69 -10.31 7.44
N GLU A 38 4.02 -11.45 7.17
CA GLU A 38 3.67 -12.45 8.19
C GLU A 38 4.92 -13.06 8.83
N TRP A 39 5.87 -13.54 8.00
CA TRP A 39 7.16 -14.05 8.47
C TRP A 39 7.90 -13.01 9.30
N TRP A 40 7.94 -11.76 8.84
CA TRP A 40 8.54 -10.66 9.60
C TRP A 40 7.86 -10.49 10.96
N GLY A 41 6.52 -10.55 11.00
CA GLY A 41 5.70 -10.51 12.22
C GLY A 41 5.97 -11.63 13.23
N ASP A 42 6.52 -12.76 12.79
CA ASP A 42 6.80 -13.92 13.64
C ASP A 42 8.22 -13.94 14.23
N LEU A 43 9.15 -13.12 13.72
CA LEU A 43 10.53 -13.06 14.21
C LEU A 43 10.64 -12.39 15.58
N ASP A 44 11.65 -12.76 16.36
CA ASP A 44 12.00 -12.01 17.56
C ASP A 44 12.38 -10.54 17.24
N PRO A 45 12.00 -9.55 18.09
CA PRO A 45 12.30 -8.14 17.84
C PRO A 45 13.79 -7.82 17.64
N VAL A 46 14.70 -8.54 18.31
CA VAL A 46 16.16 -8.39 18.13
C VAL A 46 16.60 -9.03 16.82
N THR A 47 16.05 -10.20 16.47
CA THR A 47 16.29 -10.85 15.16
C THR A 47 15.96 -9.90 14.01
N ARG A 48 14.83 -9.18 14.08
CA ARG A 48 14.49 -8.14 13.11
C ARG A 48 15.51 -7.01 13.08
N GLY A 49 15.97 -6.53 14.24
CA GLY A 49 17.00 -5.50 14.33
C GLY A 49 18.31 -5.89 13.64
N ILE A 50 18.72 -7.16 13.80
CA ILE A 50 19.89 -7.73 13.12
C ILE A 50 19.67 -7.77 11.61
N LEU A 51 18.55 -8.33 11.16
CA LEU A 51 18.21 -8.47 9.75
C LEU A 51 18.09 -7.14 9.03
N LEU A 52 17.43 -6.15 9.63
CA LEU A 52 17.25 -4.83 9.02
C LEU A 52 18.58 -4.09 8.86
N ARG A 53 19.52 -4.28 9.78
CA ARG A 53 20.89 -3.76 9.67
C ARG A 53 21.67 -4.44 8.55
N GLU A 54 21.51 -5.74 8.38
CA GLU A 54 22.29 -6.53 7.41
C GLU A 54 21.75 -6.42 5.98
N ARG A 55 20.42 -6.39 5.81
CA ARG A 55 19.74 -6.53 4.51
C ARG A 55 18.48 -5.66 4.40
N GLY A 56 18.49 -4.47 5.01
CA GLY A 56 17.30 -3.61 5.13
C GLY A 56 16.62 -3.28 3.81
N ASP A 57 17.37 -2.97 2.75
CA ASP A 57 16.80 -2.60 1.45
C ASP A 57 16.14 -3.79 0.76
N GLU A 58 16.77 -4.98 0.82
CA GLU A 58 16.20 -6.23 0.32
C GLU A 58 14.87 -6.55 1.03
N LEU A 59 14.84 -6.41 2.35
CA LEU A 59 13.65 -6.71 3.16
C LEU A 59 12.50 -5.72 2.89
N ARG A 60 12.80 -4.42 2.79
CA ARG A 60 11.81 -3.40 2.43
C ARG A 60 11.23 -3.65 1.04
N ALA A 61 12.08 -3.96 0.06
CA ALA A 61 11.65 -4.33 -1.28
C ALA A 61 10.79 -5.62 -1.29
N ALA A 62 11.15 -6.59 -0.45
CA ALA A 62 10.40 -7.84 -0.28
C ALA A 62 9.02 -7.65 0.39
N GLY A 63 8.82 -6.55 1.11
CA GLY A 63 7.51 -6.15 1.64
C GLY A 63 7.32 -6.39 3.13
N ILE A 64 8.36 -6.24 3.97
CA ILE A 64 8.22 -6.33 5.44
C ILE A 64 7.24 -5.30 6.04
N THR A 65 6.90 -4.23 5.30
CA THR A 65 5.90 -3.21 5.66
C THR A 65 4.54 -3.43 5.01
N ALA A 66 4.36 -4.49 4.21
CA ALA A 66 3.09 -4.73 3.53
C ALA A 66 1.97 -4.93 4.58
N PRO A 67 0.79 -4.32 4.37
CA PRO A 67 -0.33 -4.45 5.30
C PRO A 67 -0.82 -5.90 5.36
N LEU A 68 -1.14 -6.35 6.57
CA LEU A 68 -1.77 -7.65 6.82
C LEU A 68 -3.30 -7.57 6.78
N TYR A 69 -3.86 -6.36 6.83
CA TYR A 69 -5.29 -6.13 6.63
C TYR A 69 -5.79 -6.80 5.35
N ASN A 70 -6.80 -7.66 5.53
CA ASN A 70 -7.44 -8.39 4.44
C ASN A 70 -8.71 -7.65 4.02
N TRP A 71 -8.56 -6.67 3.14
CA TRP A 71 -9.68 -5.90 2.61
C TRP A 71 -10.62 -6.77 1.76
N LYS A 72 -11.91 -6.44 1.82
CA LYS A 72 -12.96 -6.96 0.95
C LYS A 72 -13.88 -5.80 0.57
N SER A 73 -14.36 -5.80 -0.67
CA SER A 73 -15.38 -4.84 -1.10
C SER A 73 -16.58 -4.88 -0.15
N PRO A 74 -17.05 -3.72 0.34
CA PRO A 74 -18.24 -3.65 1.19
C PRO A 74 -19.54 -3.86 0.39
N ASP A 75 -19.51 -3.62 -0.93
CA ASP A 75 -20.68 -3.65 -1.82
C ASP A 75 -20.55 -4.75 -2.91
N PRO A 76 -21.65 -5.42 -3.29
CA PRO A 76 -21.68 -6.45 -4.33
C PRO A 76 -21.52 -5.94 -5.77
N GLY A 77 -21.59 -4.63 -6.02
CA GLY A 77 -21.50 -3.99 -7.33
C GLY A 77 -22.71 -4.23 -8.23
N SER A 78 -22.48 -4.11 -9.53
CA SER A 78 -23.45 -4.28 -10.63
C SER A 78 -23.94 -5.73 -10.82
N GLY A 79 -23.36 -6.70 -10.09
CA GLY A 79 -23.72 -8.12 -10.20
C GLY A 79 -22.72 -8.93 -11.05
N PRO A 80 -23.13 -10.09 -11.60
CA PRO A 80 -22.23 -10.96 -12.35
C PRO A 80 -21.75 -10.37 -13.68
N PHE A 81 -20.46 -10.58 -13.98
CA PHE A 81 -19.82 -10.16 -15.23
C PHE A 81 -20.15 -11.09 -16.40
N ASN A 82 -20.43 -10.53 -17.57
CA ASN A 82 -20.56 -11.26 -18.85
C ASN A 82 -21.56 -12.43 -18.79
N VAL A 83 -22.75 -12.18 -18.28
CA VAL A 83 -23.85 -13.15 -18.16
C VAL A 83 -25.02 -12.87 -19.10
N GLU A 84 -25.02 -11.71 -19.77
CA GLU A 84 -26.05 -11.30 -20.72
C GLU A 84 -25.48 -11.15 -22.13
N ASP A 85 -26.32 -11.32 -23.15
CA ASP A 85 -25.91 -11.17 -24.54
C ASP A 85 -25.73 -9.69 -24.92
N MET A 86 -24.61 -9.40 -25.59
CA MET A 86 -24.29 -8.09 -26.14
C MET A 86 -25.21 -7.73 -27.31
N THR A 87 -25.65 -6.48 -27.36
CA THR A 87 -26.39 -5.88 -28.48
C THR A 87 -25.55 -4.80 -29.18
N PRO A 88 -25.91 -4.39 -30.41
CA PRO A 88 -25.27 -3.24 -31.06
C PRO A 88 -25.38 -1.92 -30.28
N ARG A 89 -26.44 -1.76 -29.44
CA ARG A 89 -26.58 -0.58 -28.57
C ARG A 89 -25.47 -0.56 -27.52
N ASP A 90 -25.12 -1.72 -26.96
CA ASP A 90 -24.09 -1.82 -25.92
C ASP A 90 -22.70 -1.47 -26.48
N ALA A 91 -22.39 -1.90 -27.71
CA ALA A 91 -21.15 -1.49 -28.37
C ALA A 91 -21.09 0.01 -28.67
N TRP A 92 -22.22 0.62 -29.04
CA TRP A 92 -22.29 2.08 -29.24
C TRP A 92 -22.10 2.82 -27.91
N LEU A 93 -22.79 2.40 -26.85
CA LEU A 93 -22.64 2.95 -25.51
C LEU A 93 -21.20 2.85 -25.00
N HIS A 94 -20.55 1.70 -25.16
CA HIS A 94 -19.15 1.50 -24.80
C HIS A 94 -18.24 2.50 -25.51
N SER A 95 -18.38 2.63 -26.84
CA SER A 95 -17.57 3.59 -27.60
C SER A 95 -17.83 5.05 -27.22
N GLN A 96 -19.06 5.40 -26.85
CA GLN A 96 -19.39 6.73 -26.32
C GLN A 96 -18.71 6.95 -24.96
N ALA A 97 -18.77 5.98 -24.06
CA ALA A 97 -18.14 6.06 -22.75
C ALA A 97 -16.61 6.19 -22.85
N VAL A 98 -15.98 5.44 -23.77
CA VAL A 98 -14.54 5.56 -24.05
C VAL A 98 -14.18 6.97 -24.54
N ALA A 99 -14.99 7.55 -25.43
CA ALA A 99 -14.75 8.90 -25.94
C ALA A 99 -14.89 9.96 -24.83
N ILE A 100 -15.86 9.81 -23.93
CA ILE A 100 -16.04 10.69 -22.76
C ILE A 100 -14.85 10.56 -21.81
N ALA A 101 -14.45 9.33 -21.47
CA ALA A 101 -13.33 9.07 -20.58
C ALA A 101 -12.03 9.68 -21.12
N ALA A 102 -11.75 9.50 -22.41
CA ALA A 102 -10.59 10.11 -23.07
C ALA A 102 -10.64 11.65 -23.11
N ALA A 103 -11.83 12.25 -23.02
CA ALA A 103 -11.99 13.71 -22.97
C ALA A 103 -11.74 14.29 -21.56
N GLY A 104 -11.98 13.51 -20.49
CA GLY A 104 -11.83 13.96 -19.11
C GLY A 104 -10.40 14.39 -18.75
N ASP A 105 -9.40 13.76 -19.37
CA ASP A 105 -7.98 14.18 -19.25
C ASP A 105 -7.75 15.64 -19.64
N PHE A 106 -8.49 16.16 -20.62
CA PHE A 106 -8.33 17.54 -21.10
C PHE A 106 -8.87 18.60 -20.15
N ILE A 107 -9.72 18.22 -19.18
CA ILE A 107 -10.35 19.13 -18.22
C ILE A 107 -9.83 18.95 -16.78
N GLY A 108 -8.79 18.12 -16.59
CA GLY A 108 -8.13 17.93 -15.30
C GLY A 108 -8.64 16.73 -14.48
N GLU A 109 -9.51 15.90 -15.03
CA GLU A 109 -10.09 14.71 -14.38
C GLU A 109 -9.26 13.45 -14.70
N THR A 110 -7.94 13.52 -14.53
CA THR A 110 -7.03 12.47 -15.02
C THR A 110 -7.20 11.14 -14.29
N GLY A 111 -7.33 11.14 -12.95
CA GLY A 111 -7.57 9.93 -12.18
C GLY A 111 -8.90 9.27 -12.50
N ALA A 112 -9.97 10.06 -12.60
CA ALA A 112 -11.30 9.57 -12.96
C ALA A 112 -11.32 8.99 -14.38
N SER A 113 -10.68 9.66 -15.34
CA SER A 113 -10.56 9.21 -16.73
C SER A 113 -9.80 7.89 -16.83
N ARG A 114 -8.67 7.76 -16.12
CA ARG A 114 -7.90 6.51 -16.05
C ARG A 114 -8.74 5.36 -15.50
N ASN A 115 -9.47 5.59 -14.41
CA ASN A 115 -10.27 4.54 -13.77
C ASN A 115 -11.46 4.13 -14.65
N MET A 116 -12.09 5.09 -15.33
CA MET A 116 -13.13 4.81 -16.33
C MET A 116 -12.58 4.00 -17.51
N LEU A 117 -11.41 4.34 -18.05
CA LEU A 117 -10.79 3.58 -19.14
C LEU A 117 -10.41 2.16 -18.70
N GLN A 118 -9.93 1.98 -17.46
CA GLN A 118 -9.69 0.66 -16.88
C GLN A 118 -10.98 -0.16 -16.81
N TYR A 119 -12.07 0.44 -16.34
CA TYR A 119 -13.39 -0.21 -16.30
C TYR A 119 -13.82 -0.66 -17.70
N LEU A 120 -13.76 0.24 -18.67
CA LEU A 120 -14.14 0.01 -20.07
C LEU A 120 -13.20 -0.94 -20.81
N SER A 121 -12.03 -1.28 -20.27
CA SER A 121 -11.17 -2.33 -20.84
C SER A 121 -11.76 -3.73 -20.69
N GLY A 122 -12.68 -3.92 -19.73
CA GLY A 122 -13.33 -5.21 -19.48
C GLY A 122 -12.43 -6.28 -18.88
N THR A 123 -11.25 -5.92 -18.36
CA THR A 123 -10.27 -6.89 -17.83
C THR A 123 -10.51 -7.27 -16.37
N GLY A 124 -11.09 -6.35 -15.58
CA GLY A 124 -11.24 -6.50 -14.13
C GLY A 124 -9.90 -6.49 -13.38
N GLU A 125 -8.79 -6.17 -14.05
CA GLU A 125 -7.46 -6.16 -13.44
C GLU A 125 -7.38 -5.10 -12.35
N THR A 126 -6.77 -5.47 -11.21
CA THR A 126 -6.58 -4.56 -10.08
C THR A 126 -5.76 -3.35 -10.49
N LEU A 127 -6.31 -2.15 -10.24
CA LEU A 127 -5.63 -0.90 -10.52
C LEU A 127 -4.75 -0.48 -9.34
N ASN A 128 -3.52 -0.07 -9.62
CA ASN A 128 -2.59 0.43 -8.60
C ASN A 128 -2.84 1.92 -8.33
N LEU A 129 -3.13 2.27 -7.09
CA LEU A 129 -3.32 3.65 -6.65
C LEU A 129 -1.98 4.33 -6.34
N ASP A 130 -1.84 5.57 -6.81
CA ASP A 130 -0.70 6.43 -6.49
C ASP A 130 -0.99 7.17 -5.17
N VAL A 131 -0.74 6.50 -4.05
CA VAL A 131 -1.05 7.02 -2.72
C VAL A 131 -0.17 8.21 -2.36
N ASP A 132 1.05 8.31 -2.88
CA ASP A 132 1.90 9.48 -2.66
C ASP A 132 1.29 10.72 -3.29
N ARG A 133 0.79 10.60 -4.53
CA ARG A 133 0.07 11.69 -5.18
C ARG A 133 -1.24 12.04 -4.46
N MET A 134 -1.99 11.05 -3.98
CA MET A 134 -3.20 11.30 -3.16
C MET A 134 -2.86 12.12 -1.91
N LEU A 135 -1.79 11.75 -1.18
CA LEU A 135 -1.33 12.48 0.00
C LEU A 135 -0.85 13.89 -0.35
N HIS A 136 -0.26 14.08 -1.53
CA HIS A 136 0.20 15.38 -2.01
C HIS A 136 -0.96 16.31 -2.33
N ASP A 137 -1.90 15.82 -3.15
CA ASP A 137 -2.97 16.60 -3.76
C ASP A 137 -4.15 16.85 -2.80
N ASP A 138 -4.47 15.90 -1.90
CA ASP A 138 -5.59 16.02 -0.96
C ASP A 138 -5.10 16.24 0.49
N THR A 139 -5.13 17.50 0.93
CA THR A 139 -4.69 17.89 2.27
C THR A 139 -5.60 17.37 3.38
N ASP A 140 -6.89 17.16 3.11
CA ASP A 140 -7.85 16.64 4.08
C ASP A 140 -7.61 15.14 4.32
N PHE A 141 -7.38 14.39 3.24
CA PHE A 141 -6.93 13.00 3.30
C PHE A 141 -5.64 12.89 4.11
N ARG A 142 -4.63 13.70 3.77
CA ARG A 142 -3.34 13.72 4.49
C ARG A 142 -3.51 14.01 5.98
N SER A 143 -4.27 15.04 6.34
CA SER A 143 -4.53 15.41 7.74
C SER A 143 -5.32 14.31 8.48
N GLY A 144 -6.23 13.63 7.77
CA GLY A 144 -6.95 12.47 8.27
C GLY A 144 -6.00 11.31 8.61
N ILE A 145 -5.03 11.00 7.75
CA ILE A 145 -3.99 10.00 8.05
C ILE A 145 -3.21 10.37 9.30
N GLU A 146 -2.73 11.62 9.39
CA GLU A 146 -1.95 12.10 10.53
C GLU A 146 -2.72 11.94 11.83
N GLN A 147 -3.96 12.42 11.90
CA GLN A 147 -4.73 12.39 13.13
C GLN A 147 -5.19 10.97 13.47
N GLU A 148 -5.78 10.26 12.51
CA GLU A 148 -6.53 9.04 12.79
C GLU A 148 -5.67 7.79 12.84
N HIS A 149 -4.50 7.80 12.19
CA HIS A 149 -3.63 6.64 12.09
C HIS A 149 -2.29 6.85 12.80
N LEU A 150 -1.75 8.07 12.85
CA LEU A 150 -0.47 8.34 13.51
C LEU A 150 -0.68 8.82 14.95
N VAL A 151 -1.38 9.95 15.15
CA VAL A 151 -1.60 10.54 16.49
C VAL A 151 -2.35 9.56 17.41
N ASP A 152 -3.41 8.92 16.92
CA ASP A 152 -4.21 7.97 17.71
C ASP A 152 -3.42 6.71 18.15
N ASN A 153 -2.32 6.34 17.47
CA ASN A 153 -1.62 5.06 17.70
C ASN A 153 -0.18 5.21 18.22
N GLN A 154 0.49 6.35 18.00
CA GLN A 154 1.92 6.51 18.26
C GLN A 154 2.33 6.19 19.70
N ASP A 155 1.54 6.58 20.69
CA ASP A 155 1.87 6.37 22.12
C ASP A 155 1.85 4.87 22.47
N ALA A 156 0.84 4.15 21.98
CA ALA A 156 0.71 2.71 22.20
C ALA A 156 1.84 1.94 21.50
N TRP A 157 2.16 2.32 20.25
CA TRP A 157 3.26 1.72 19.50
C TRP A 157 4.63 2.00 20.14
N ARG A 158 4.85 3.23 20.57
CA ARG A 158 6.06 3.64 21.30
C ARG A 158 6.22 2.86 22.59
N GLN A 159 5.16 2.76 23.40
CA GLN A 159 5.21 2.03 24.67
C GLN A 159 5.52 0.55 24.44
N LYS A 160 4.84 -0.10 23.49
CA LYS A 160 5.09 -1.50 23.14
C LYS A 160 6.55 -1.71 22.74
N ALA A 161 7.11 -0.82 21.93
CA ALA A 161 8.49 -0.93 21.49
C ALA A 161 9.51 -0.74 22.63
N LEU A 162 9.25 0.18 23.55
CA LEU A 162 10.07 0.35 24.75
C LEU A 162 10.00 -0.86 25.70
N ASP A 163 8.82 -1.46 25.85
CA ASP A 163 8.66 -2.66 26.68
C ASP A 163 9.48 -3.84 26.13
N GLU A 164 9.46 -4.04 24.81
CA GLU A 164 10.27 -5.06 24.12
C GLU A 164 11.77 -4.76 24.21
N TYR A 165 12.16 -3.50 24.05
CA TYR A 165 13.53 -3.05 24.21
C TYR A 165 14.08 -3.35 25.62
N ASN A 166 13.30 -3.02 26.65
CA ASN A 166 13.65 -3.29 28.03
C ASN A 166 13.71 -4.79 28.33
N ARG A 167 12.78 -5.57 27.79
CA ARG A 167 12.78 -7.04 27.90
C ARG A 167 14.01 -7.67 27.25
N ALA A 168 14.50 -7.08 26.16
CA ALA A 168 15.71 -7.50 25.46
C ALA A 168 17.02 -7.13 26.18
N GLY A 169 16.96 -6.40 27.30
CA GLY A 169 18.11 -5.98 28.12
C GLY A 169 18.45 -4.50 28.00
N GLY A 170 17.77 -3.74 27.15
CA GLY A 170 17.98 -2.30 27.00
C GLY A 170 19.31 -1.92 26.35
N ASP A 171 19.96 -2.83 25.63
CA ASP A 171 21.26 -2.66 24.97
C ASP A 171 21.28 -3.15 23.51
N LYS A 172 20.14 -3.63 22.99
CA LYS A 172 19.99 -4.15 21.62
C LYS A 172 18.94 -3.37 20.85
N THR A 173 19.17 -3.17 19.56
CA THR A 173 18.14 -2.64 18.67
C THR A 173 17.00 -3.63 18.56
N VAL A 174 15.77 -3.17 18.78
CA VAL A 174 14.54 -3.94 18.58
C VAL A 174 13.67 -3.28 17.52
N ILE A 175 12.98 -4.09 16.73
CA ILE A 175 12.03 -3.63 15.71
C ILE A 175 10.67 -4.26 15.97
N ILE A 176 9.63 -3.44 16.03
CA ILE A 176 8.25 -3.86 16.24
C ILE A 176 7.41 -3.51 15.02
N PRO A 177 6.89 -4.50 14.27
CA PRO A 177 5.92 -4.23 13.22
C PRO A 177 4.63 -3.68 13.84
N VAL A 178 4.06 -2.67 13.19
CA VAL A 178 2.86 -1.98 13.63
C VAL A 178 1.90 -1.80 12.46
N GLU A 179 0.61 -1.87 12.76
CA GLU A 179 -0.45 -1.61 11.80
C GLU A 179 -1.63 -0.99 12.54
N SER A 180 -2.19 0.08 11.99
CA SER A 180 -3.40 0.71 12.52
C SER A 180 -4.64 -0.01 12.00
N ALA A 181 -5.75 0.07 12.74
CA ALA A 181 -7.03 -0.45 12.25
C ALA A 181 -7.43 0.26 10.95
N ALA A 182 -8.02 -0.51 10.02
CA ALA A 182 -8.57 0.05 8.80
C ALA A 182 -9.78 0.97 9.12
N LYS A 183 -9.81 2.13 8.48
CA LYS A 183 -10.90 3.11 8.58
C LYS A 183 -11.48 3.35 7.19
N HIS A 184 -12.79 3.54 7.09
CA HIS A 184 -13.46 3.90 5.84
C HIS A 184 -13.71 5.40 5.81
N ARG A 185 -13.30 6.07 4.73
CA ARG A 185 -13.41 7.52 4.55
C ARG A 185 -13.87 7.84 3.14
N THR A 186 -14.26 9.09 2.92
CA THR A 186 -14.63 9.61 1.61
C THR A 186 -13.74 10.80 1.32
N LEU A 187 -13.07 10.78 0.17
CA LEU A 187 -12.25 11.89 -0.29
C LEU A 187 -13.15 13.10 -0.59
N ARG A 188 -12.59 14.31 -0.49
CA ARG A 188 -13.36 15.55 -0.65
C ARG A 188 -12.80 16.46 -1.73
N SER A 189 -11.59 16.19 -2.24
CA SER A 189 -11.07 16.85 -3.43
C SER A 189 -11.83 16.38 -4.68
N ASP A 190 -12.15 17.29 -5.60
CA ASP A 190 -12.99 16.97 -6.77
C ASP A 190 -12.43 15.80 -7.59
N GLU A 191 -11.14 15.84 -7.96
CA GLU A 191 -10.51 14.82 -8.81
C GLU A 191 -10.43 13.44 -8.12
N TRP A 192 -9.96 13.38 -6.87
CA TRP A 192 -9.85 12.11 -6.16
C TRP A 192 -11.21 11.58 -5.66
N PHE A 193 -12.17 12.47 -5.41
CA PHE A 193 -13.55 12.06 -5.14
C PHE A 193 -14.17 11.36 -6.35
N HIS A 194 -13.95 11.87 -7.56
CA HIS A 194 -14.42 11.21 -8.79
C HIS A 194 -13.61 9.95 -9.13
N ALA A 195 -12.31 9.94 -8.84
CA ALA A 195 -11.46 8.79 -9.14
C ALA A 195 -11.70 7.62 -8.19
N VAL A 196 -11.76 7.89 -6.88
CA VAL A 196 -11.79 6.86 -5.81
C VAL A 196 -12.98 7.04 -4.90
N GLY A 197 -13.32 8.27 -4.49
CA GLY A 197 -14.47 8.52 -3.64
C GLY A 197 -14.33 7.89 -2.24
N SER A 198 -15.18 6.93 -1.92
CA SER A 198 -15.16 6.25 -0.61
C SER A 198 -14.20 5.08 -0.63
N HIS A 199 -13.29 5.00 0.35
CA HIS A 199 -12.21 4.03 0.37
C HIS A 199 -11.94 3.52 1.78
N ALA A 200 -11.24 2.39 1.87
CA ALA A 200 -10.58 1.93 3.08
C ALA A 200 -9.14 2.42 3.13
N GLN A 201 -8.67 2.82 4.31
CA GLN A 201 -7.31 3.25 4.55
C GLN A 201 -6.74 2.66 5.84
N ASN A 202 -5.43 2.41 5.86
CA ASN A 202 -4.67 2.20 7.09
C ASN A 202 -3.22 2.65 6.95
N VAL A 203 -2.48 2.57 8.06
CA VAL A 203 -1.02 2.71 8.11
C VAL A 203 -0.40 1.41 8.59
N SER A 204 0.62 0.94 7.90
CA SER A 204 1.49 -0.18 8.30
C SER A 204 2.95 0.27 8.34
N GLY A 205 3.76 -0.33 9.21
CA GLY A 205 5.13 0.10 9.40
C GLY A 205 5.87 -0.65 10.49
N MET A 206 6.93 -0.04 10.99
CA MET A 206 7.75 -0.58 12.07
C MET A 206 8.30 0.52 12.98
N VAL A 207 8.21 0.29 14.28
CA VAL A 207 8.90 1.09 15.29
C VAL A 207 10.27 0.49 15.56
N THR A 208 11.31 1.32 15.45
CA THR A 208 12.69 0.97 15.73
C THR A 208 13.13 1.64 17.02
N VAL A 209 13.60 0.85 17.99
CA VAL A 209 14.27 1.37 19.20
C VAL A 209 15.74 1.03 19.13
N THR A 210 16.60 2.04 19.10
CA THR A 210 18.06 1.90 19.02
C THR A 210 18.73 2.44 20.28
N PRO A 211 19.65 1.68 20.91
CA PRO A 211 20.40 2.17 22.07
C PRO A 211 21.12 3.49 21.80
N SER A 212 21.20 4.35 22.82
CA SER A 212 22.02 5.56 22.75
C SER A 212 23.50 5.19 22.69
N ALA A 213 24.25 5.77 21.75
CA ALA A 213 25.69 5.57 21.61
C ALA A 213 26.51 6.11 22.81
N HIS A 214 25.93 6.99 23.63
CA HIS A 214 26.61 7.68 24.72
C HIS A 214 26.00 7.38 26.10
N GLY A 215 25.16 6.36 26.20
CA GLY A 215 24.26 6.18 27.34
C GLY A 215 23.11 7.20 27.33
N GLY A 216 22.04 6.90 28.06
CA GLY A 216 20.81 7.69 28.09
C GLY A 216 19.66 7.09 27.28
N GLU A 217 18.61 7.89 27.07
CA GLU A 217 17.37 7.46 26.41
C GLU A 217 17.61 6.90 24.99
N PRO A 218 16.97 5.79 24.62
CA PRO A 218 17.13 5.21 23.29
C PRO A 218 16.48 6.10 22.22
N LYS A 219 16.97 5.97 20.99
CA LYS A 219 16.32 6.58 19.82
C LYS A 219 15.12 5.73 19.41
N ILE A 220 13.97 6.35 19.13
CA ILE A 220 12.74 5.69 18.74
C ILE A 220 12.22 6.35 17.46
N SER A 221 12.13 5.59 16.38
CA SER A 221 11.58 6.06 15.11
C SER A 221 10.50 5.13 14.59
N LEU A 222 9.57 5.68 13.82
CA LEU A 222 8.55 4.95 13.07
C LEU A 222 8.85 5.10 11.57
N ASP A 223 9.09 3.99 10.89
CA ASP A 223 9.05 3.92 9.43
C ASP A 223 7.71 3.34 9.00
N TYR A 224 6.93 4.05 8.18
CA TYR A 224 5.56 3.66 7.84
C TYR A 224 5.17 4.00 6.41
N GLN A 225 4.11 3.35 5.94
CA GLN A 225 3.45 3.62 4.66
C GLN A 225 1.93 3.73 4.89
N VAL A 226 1.27 4.52 4.05
CA VAL A 226 -0.19 4.64 3.98
C VAL A 226 -0.68 3.65 2.95
N ASN A 227 -1.74 2.92 3.27
CA ASN A 227 -2.34 1.94 2.36
C ASN A 227 -3.79 2.31 2.09
N VAL A 228 -4.21 2.19 0.84
CA VAL A 228 -5.57 2.51 0.39
C VAL A 228 -6.13 1.35 -0.41
N TRP A 229 -7.41 1.06 -0.21
CA TRP A 229 -8.17 0.09 -0.98
C TRP A 229 -9.56 0.62 -1.31
N ASP A 230 -10.05 0.26 -2.48
CA ASP A 230 -11.43 0.50 -2.88
C ASP A 230 -11.84 -0.46 -3.99
N ARG A 231 -13.12 -0.48 -4.37
CA ARG A 231 -13.63 -1.14 -5.57
C ARG A 231 -14.25 -0.10 -6.48
N TYR A 232 -13.79 -0.05 -7.73
CA TYR A 232 -14.47 0.73 -8.75
C TYR A 232 -15.69 -0.05 -9.25
N ASN A 233 -16.86 0.27 -8.70
CA ASN A 233 -18.16 -0.32 -9.04
C ASN A 233 -19.17 0.77 -9.42
N TRP A 234 -20.25 0.35 -10.10
CA TRP A 234 -21.39 1.20 -10.45
C TRP A 234 -22.65 0.61 -9.82
N ASP A 235 -23.39 1.43 -9.09
CA ASP A 235 -24.54 0.97 -8.30
C ASP A 235 -25.83 1.26 -9.05
N LYS A 236 -26.63 0.22 -9.29
CA LYS A 236 -27.91 0.37 -9.98
C LYS A 236 -28.80 1.44 -9.32
N GLY A 237 -29.24 2.41 -10.12
CA GLY A 237 -30.19 3.46 -9.69
C GLY A 237 -29.55 4.78 -9.24
N LYS A 238 -28.23 4.95 -9.41
CA LYS A 238 -27.55 6.24 -9.31
C LYS A 238 -27.18 6.77 -10.70
N ALA A 239 -26.71 8.01 -10.76
CA ALA A 239 -26.09 8.60 -11.93
C ALA A 239 -24.97 9.52 -11.46
N THR A 240 -23.91 9.62 -12.25
CA THR A 240 -22.79 10.51 -11.96
C THR A 240 -22.74 11.63 -13.00
N GLU A 241 -22.74 12.87 -12.50
CA GLU A 241 -22.53 14.05 -13.34
C GLU A 241 -21.04 14.39 -13.36
N PHE A 242 -20.47 14.42 -14.57
CA PHE A 242 -19.10 14.87 -14.79
C PHE A 242 -19.08 16.36 -15.19
N PRO A 243 -17.96 17.06 -14.96
CA PRO A 243 -17.81 18.45 -15.39
C PRO A 243 -18.11 18.61 -16.90
N GLY A 244 -18.79 19.71 -17.26
CA GLY A 244 -19.26 19.94 -18.63
C GLY A 244 -20.67 19.38 -18.92
N GLY A 245 -21.39 18.89 -17.90
CA GLY A 245 -22.79 18.46 -18.02
C GLY A 245 -22.95 17.09 -18.68
N VAL A 246 -21.89 16.28 -18.66
CA VAL A 246 -21.93 14.91 -19.16
C VAL A 246 -22.44 14.01 -18.05
N THR A 247 -23.59 13.38 -18.27
CA THR A 247 -24.18 12.41 -17.33
C THR A 247 -23.91 11.00 -17.85
N ILE A 248 -23.36 10.15 -16.99
CA ILE A 248 -23.26 8.71 -17.22
C ILE A 248 -24.23 8.04 -16.25
N GLU A 249 -25.18 7.28 -16.79
CA GLU A 249 -26.15 6.54 -15.99
C GLU A 249 -25.53 5.24 -15.47
N ASP A 250 -25.64 4.97 -14.17
CA ASP A 250 -25.10 3.74 -13.57
C ASP A 250 -25.73 2.48 -14.18
N GLU A 251 -26.98 2.56 -14.66
CA GLU A 251 -27.64 1.44 -15.35
C GLU A 251 -26.98 1.10 -16.68
N ASP A 252 -26.54 2.10 -17.43
CA ASP A 252 -25.84 1.90 -18.70
C ASP A 252 -24.44 1.30 -18.44
N MET A 253 -23.75 1.73 -17.39
CA MET A 253 -22.46 1.13 -16.98
C MET A 253 -22.63 -0.30 -16.48
N GLY A 254 -23.59 -0.55 -15.60
CA GLY A 254 -23.95 -1.90 -15.15
C GLY A 254 -24.36 -2.82 -16.32
N ARG A 255 -25.01 -2.27 -17.36
CA ARG A 255 -25.30 -3.02 -18.59
C ARG A 255 -24.02 -3.40 -19.34
N LEU A 256 -23.04 -2.50 -19.47
CA LEU A 256 -21.73 -2.84 -20.05
C LEU A 256 -21.02 -3.95 -19.26
N HIS A 257 -21.20 -3.98 -17.93
CA HIS A 257 -20.73 -5.06 -17.07
C HIS A 257 -21.39 -6.41 -17.36
N ALA A 258 -22.71 -6.43 -17.38
CA ALA A 258 -23.49 -7.64 -17.59
C ALA A 258 -23.22 -8.28 -18.96
N VAL A 259 -22.92 -7.48 -19.99
CA VAL A 259 -22.62 -7.97 -21.36
C VAL A 259 -21.13 -8.19 -21.65
N GLY A 260 -20.26 -8.01 -20.67
CA GLY A 260 -18.84 -8.31 -20.81
C GLY A 260 -17.99 -7.25 -21.51
N LEU A 261 -18.52 -6.04 -21.70
CA LEU A 261 -17.80 -4.93 -22.37
C LEU A 261 -17.01 -4.05 -21.40
N ALA A 262 -17.35 -4.07 -20.11
CA ALA A 262 -16.66 -3.34 -19.07
C ALA A 262 -16.66 -4.15 -17.77
N GLN A 263 -15.66 -4.02 -16.91
CA GLN A 263 -15.57 -4.87 -15.72
C GLN A 263 -15.16 -4.05 -14.50
N GLU A 264 -15.92 -4.20 -13.42
CA GLU A 264 -15.54 -3.68 -12.11
C GLU A 264 -14.20 -4.26 -11.68
N PHE A 265 -13.41 -3.47 -10.98
CA PHE A 265 -12.08 -3.86 -10.54
C PHE A 265 -11.79 -3.33 -9.15
N ASP A 266 -10.90 -4.02 -8.45
CA ASP A 266 -10.39 -3.55 -7.18
C ASP A 266 -9.28 -2.52 -7.42
N MET A 267 -9.20 -1.52 -6.55
CA MET A 267 -8.17 -0.50 -6.51
C MET A 267 -7.38 -0.68 -5.22
N ARG A 268 -6.05 -0.64 -5.29
CA ARG A 268 -5.22 -0.64 -4.08
C ARG A 268 -3.87 0.00 -4.31
N GLY A 269 -3.28 0.55 -3.26
CA GLY A 269 -1.93 1.08 -3.31
C GLY A 269 -1.33 1.26 -1.92
N SER A 270 -0.02 1.41 -1.89
CA SER A 270 0.75 1.81 -0.72
C SER A 270 1.63 2.99 -1.10
N SER A 271 1.77 3.96 -0.20
CA SER A 271 2.68 5.09 -0.38
C SER A 271 4.14 4.65 -0.29
N SER A 272 5.03 5.56 -0.67
CA SER A 272 6.42 5.54 -0.22
C SER A 272 6.54 5.49 1.31
N THR A 273 7.72 5.13 1.81
CA THR A 273 7.99 5.07 3.25
C THR A 273 8.27 6.46 3.81
N TYR A 274 7.58 6.81 4.87
CA TYR A 274 7.79 8.00 5.68
C TYR A 274 8.46 7.63 7.01
N THR A 275 9.29 8.52 7.53
CA THR A 275 9.94 8.36 8.84
C THR A 275 9.45 9.44 9.80
N HIS A 276 9.08 9.02 11.01
CA HIS A 276 8.68 9.91 12.10
C HIS A 276 9.50 9.63 13.36
N ASP A 277 9.97 10.70 14.02
CA ASP A 277 10.70 10.63 15.28
C ASP A 277 9.72 10.55 16.47
N LEU A 278 9.74 9.42 17.18
CA LEU A 278 8.91 9.15 18.35
C LEU A 278 9.60 9.53 19.68
N ASN A 279 10.81 10.08 19.65
CA ASN A 279 11.42 10.73 20.80
C ASN A 279 10.87 12.15 21.03
N GLY A 280 10.47 12.82 19.94
CA GLY A 280 10.01 14.20 19.95
C GLY A 280 8.60 14.39 20.53
N HIS A 281 8.23 15.65 20.73
CA HIS A 281 6.84 16.06 21.01
C HIS A 281 6.18 16.69 19.78
N THR A 282 6.85 16.59 18.62
CA THR A 282 6.36 17.11 17.35
C THR A 282 5.26 16.17 16.86
N ALA A 283 4.13 16.74 16.44
CA ALA A 283 3.09 15.95 15.80
C ALA A 283 3.65 15.26 14.54
N PRO A 284 3.23 14.03 14.24
CA PRO A 284 3.59 13.38 12.99
C PRO A 284 3.08 14.21 11.81
N THR A 285 3.94 14.42 10.82
CA THR A 285 3.60 15.13 9.59
C THR A 285 4.00 14.27 8.41
N VAL A 286 3.06 14.03 7.50
CA VAL A 286 3.30 13.37 6.23
C VAL A 286 3.76 14.45 5.25
N THR A 287 4.95 14.31 4.69
CA THR A 287 5.48 15.26 3.70
C THR A 287 5.71 14.53 2.38
N PRO A 288 4.65 14.37 1.56
CA PRO A 288 4.78 13.69 0.28
C PRO A 288 5.70 14.51 -0.63
N GLY A 289 6.58 13.83 -1.36
CA GLY A 289 7.39 14.46 -2.39
C GLY A 289 6.50 14.99 -3.53
N ASP A 290 6.98 15.98 -4.28
CA ASP A 290 6.33 16.36 -5.53
C ASP A 290 6.44 15.19 -6.51
N PRO A 291 5.32 14.56 -6.93
CA PRO A 291 5.35 13.41 -7.83
C PRO A 291 5.82 13.79 -9.25
N GLY A 292 5.98 15.09 -9.54
CA GLY A 292 6.38 15.59 -10.84
C GLY A 292 5.27 15.43 -11.90
N ARG A 293 5.52 15.99 -13.09
CA ARG A 293 4.55 15.98 -14.20
C ARG A 293 4.41 14.63 -14.91
N GLU A 294 5.28 13.65 -14.61
CA GLU A 294 5.33 12.35 -15.31
C GLU A 294 4.22 11.36 -14.89
N GLY A 295 3.50 11.61 -13.80
CA GLY A 295 2.31 10.84 -13.41
C GLY A 295 1.12 10.93 -14.40
N THR A 296 1.26 11.72 -15.48
CA THR A 296 0.30 11.82 -16.59
C THR A 296 0.76 11.07 -17.85
N ARG A 297 1.84 10.28 -17.78
CA ARG A 297 2.34 9.52 -18.95
C ARG A 297 2.98 8.18 -18.59
N GLY A 298 2.21 7.30 -17.95
CA GLY A 298 2.47 5.86 -18.02
C GLY A 298 1.82 5.28 -19.27
N ASP A 299 2.49 5.37 -20.41
CA ASP A 299 2.09 4.72 -21.65
C ASP A 299 2.03 3.19 -21.40
N VAL A 300 0.82 2.62 -21.36
CA VAL A 300 0.59 1.18 -21.37
C VAL A 300 0.87 0.69 -22.79
N SER A 301 2.14 0.70 -23.23
CA SER A 301 2.70 -0.02 -24.41
C SER A 301 4.08 0.49 -24.83
N ARG A 302 5.13 0.37 -23.99
CA ARG A 302 6.50 0.18 -24.51
C ARG A 302 7.47 -0.31 -23.42
N GLY A 303 7.56 -1.62 -23.27
CA GLY A 303 8.49 -2.25 -22.32
C GLY A 303 8.61 -3.76 -22.44
N GLU A 304 8.30 -4.34 -23.60
CA GLU A 304 8.68 -5.71 -23.93
C GLU A 304 9.64 -5.66 -25.12
N GLU A 305 10.90 -5.35 -24.85
CA GLU A 305 12.07 -5.77 -25.63
C GLU A 305 13.32 -5.14 -25.00
N GLU A 306 13.85 -5.78 -23.96
CA GLU A 306 15.30 -5.87 -23.68
C GLU A 306 15.52 -6.71 -22.40
N ASN A 307 15.45 -8.03 -22.58
CA ASN A 307 16.18 -9.01 -21.77
C ASN A 307 16.32 -10.29 -22.60
N ARG A 308 17.29 -10.26 -23.51
CA ARG A 308 18.03 -11.42 -23.99
C ARG A 308 19.48 -11.27 -23.55
#